data_AF-A0A7G5EG61-F1
#
_entry.id   AF-A0A7G5EG61-F1
#
_cell.length_a   1.000
_cell.length_b   1.000
_cell.length_c   1.000
_cell.angle_alpha   90.00
_cell.angle_beta   90.00
_cell.angle_gamma   90.00
#
_symmetry.space_group_name_H-M   'P 1'
#
loop_
_entity.id
_entity.type
_entity.pdbx_description
1 polymer ?
#
loop_
_entity_poly.entity_id
_entity_poly.type
_entity_poly.pdbx_seq_one_letter_code
_entity_poly.pdbx_strand_id
1 'polypeptide(L)'
;MPPNYASTITTWFTSRWQRGPKVHIAPTARHLPVPAPEDARGLFYKGEVHVVAEQAPTTVVQTLAHEAVGHYGMRKWLGAEWPTFMRGIQNGAKSGDKGLRQLQAHIRQTYVDGKGNYQLSARQESDEIAAYAAEELICYQTGTLRPDRAWQKAFLATRGRLIREGLLLDGSISREELEGALFLAAKHMEGLPWMRPESRIFRFLELCGNILGMAPKFDPLKRPPTYLENMELLRRADQQVKDKEERSGFISVCIGLVGLVGLVAAIGLMLFGVAQMIFGR
;
A
#
# COMPACT_ATOMS: atom_id res chain seq x y z
N MET A 1 27.07 30.17 -13.79
CA MET A 1 25.63 30.36 -13.48
C MET A 1 25.44 30.04 -12.00
N PRO A 2 24.63 30.80 -11.25
CA PRO A 2 24.31 30.41 -9.87
C PRO A 2 23.73 29.00 -9.88
N PRO A 3 24.04 28.13 -8.89
CA PRO A 3 23.35 26.87 -8.77
C PRO A 3 21.85 27.16 -8.67
N ASN A 4 21.06 26.62 -9.61
CA ASN A 4 19.61 26.71 -9.48
C ASN A 4 19.22 25.97 -8.18
N TYR A 5 18.37 26.57 -7.36
CA TYR A 5 17.97 25.95 -6.08
C TYR A 5 17.39 24.54 -6.30
N ALA A 6 16.78 24.28 -7.47
CA ALA A 6 16.31 22.96 -7.88
C ALA A 6 17.42 21.88 -7.86
N SER A 7 18.62 22.16 -8.36
CA SER A 7 19.75 21.22 -8.35
C SER A 7 20.27 20.99 -6.95
N THR A 8 20.35 22.05 -6.12
CA THR A 8 20.77 21.92 -4.71
C THR A 8 19.78 21.07 -3.92
N ILE A 9 18.48 21.36 -4.04
CA ILE A 9 17.41 20.60 -3.37
C ILE A 9 17.43 19.15 -3.83
N THR A 10 17.50 18.92 -5.14
CA THR A 10 17.52 17.58 -5.72
C THR A 10 18.71 16.78 -5.23
N THR A 11 19.92 17.33 -5.35
CA THR A 11 21.15 16.67 -4.87
C THR A 11 21.05 16.31 -3.39
N TRP A 12 20.56 17.25 -2.56
CA TRP A 12 20.39 17.00 -1.13
C TRP A 12 19.39 15.87 -0.86
N PHE A 13 18.24 15.90 -1.52
CA PHE A 13 17.18 14.92 -1.34
C PHE A 13 17.61 13.52 -1.83
N THR A 14 18.21 13.45 -3.02
CA THR A 14 18.66 12.19 -3.64
C THR A 14 19.88 11.59 -2.96
N SER A 15 20.71 12.39 -2.27
CA SER A 15 21.89 11.90 -1.54
C SER A 15 21.57 10.82 -0.50
N ARG A 16 20.31 10.78 -0.05
CA ARG A 16 19.81 9.84 0.95
C ARG A 16 19.30 8.54 0.32
N TRP A 17 19.19 8.48 -1.00
CA TRP A 17 18.64 7.35 -1.72
C TRP A 17 19.75 6.43 -2.23
N GLN A 18 19.86 5.26 -1.63
CA GLN A 18 20.79 4.23 -2.10
C GLN A 18 20.22 3.46 -3.32
N ARG A 19 18.89 3.42 -3.46
CA ARG A 19 18.17 2.71 -4.53
C ARG A 19 17.19 3.61 -5.30
N GLY A 20 17.40 4.92 -5.22
CA GLY A 20 16.56 5.91 -5.89
C GLY A 20 16.73 5.90 -7.41
N PRO A 21 15.82 6.58 -8.14
CA PRO A 21 15.97 6.77 -9.57
C PRO A 21 17.11 7.74 -9.84
N LYS A 22 17.61 7.71 -11.07
CA LYS A 22 18.41 8.82 -11.59
C LYS A 22 17.50 10.03 -11.76
N VAL A 23 17.95 11.19 -11.28
CA VAL A 23 17.19 12.45 -11.37
C VAL A 23 17.89 13.44 -12.29
N HIS A 24 17.12 14.00 -13.22
CA HIS A 24 17.55 14.98 -14.20
C HIS A 24 16.85 16.32 -13.95
N ILE A 25 17.60 17.42 -14.00
CA ILE A 25 17.03 18.76 -13.93
C ILE A 25 16.84 19.30 -15.34
N ALA A 26 15.60 19.51 -15.73
CA ALA A 26 15.23 20.17 -16.97
C ALA A 26 15.08 21.68 -16.71
N PRO A 27 15.63 22.58 -17.53
CA PRO A 27 15.44 24.02 -17.34
C PRO A 27 13.96 24.43 -17.36
N THR A 28 13.20 23.91 -18.33
CA THR A 28 11.75 24.14 -18.51
C THR A 28 11.08 22.86 -18.98
N ALA A 29 9.74 22.80 -18.96
CA ALA A 29 8.96 21.64 -19.44
C ALA A 29 9.30 21.22 -20.88
N ARG A 30 9.72 22.15 -21.74
CA ARG A 30 10.12 21.86 -23.13
C ARG A 30 11.40 21.01 -23.25
N HIS A 31 12.17 20.94 -22.17
CA HIS A 31 13.41 20.15 -22.09
C HIS A 31 13.18 18.76 -21.48
N LEU A 32 11.93 18.37 -21.21
CA LEU A 32 11.58 17.01 -20.81
C LEU A 32 11.82 16.03 -22.00
N PRO A 33 12.09 14.75 -21.72
CA PRO A 33 12.42 13.76 -22.75
C PRO A 33 11.26 13.40 -23.68
N VAL A 34 10.06 13.89 -23.39
CA VAL A 34 8.85 13.74 -24.21
C VAL A 34 8.12 15.08 -24.25
N PRO A 35 7.30 15.34 -25.29
CA PRO A 35 6.42 16.50 -25.30
C PRO A 35 5.53 16.52 -24.06
N ALA A 36 5.56 17.63 -23.33
CA ALA A 36 4.80 17.84 -22.11
C ALA A 36 4.14 19.23 -22.13
N PRO A 37 3.02 19.42 -21.42
CA PRO A 37 2.42 20.74 -21.20
C PRO A 37 3.43 21.74 -20.61
N GLU A 38 3.26 23.03 -20.90
CA GLU A 38 4.20 24.06 -20.43
C GLU A 38 4.25 24.19 -18.90
N ASP A 39 3.16 23.83 -18.23
CA ASP A 39 3.01 23.82 -16.78
C ASP A 39 3.48 22.51 -16.11
N ALA A 40 4.05 21.58 -16.87
CA ALA A 40 4.60 20.35 -16.31
C ALA A 40 5.72 20.64 -15.31
N ARG A 41 5.57 20.13 -14.08
CA ARG A 41 6.54 20.29 -12.99
C ARG A 41 7.61 19.20 -13.00
N GLY A 42 7.24 18.00 -13.41
CA GLY A 42 8.13 16.84 -13.44
C GLY A 42 7.64 15.78 -14.41
N LEU A 43 8.44 14.73 -14.53
CA LEU A 43 8.10 13.56 -15.31
C LEU A 43 8.88 12.33 -14.83
N PHE A 44 8.16 11.28 -14.47
CA PHE A 44 8.68 9.92 -14.40
C PHE A 44 8.60 9.27 -15.79
N TYR A 45 9.77 8.94 -16.37
CA TYR A 45 9.84 8.31 -17.68
C TYR A 45 10.92 7.23 -17.73
N LYS A 46 10.53 6.02 -18.13
CA LYS A 46 11.43 4.86 -18.33
C LYS A 46 12.34 4.55 -17.12
N GLY A 47 11.88 4.80 -15.90
CA GLY A 47 12.65 4.50 -14.69
C GLY A 47 13.53 5.66 -14.21
N GLU A 48 13.54 6.78 -14.93
CA GLU A 48 14.23 8.02 -14.56
C GLU A 48 13.21 9.08 -14.17
N VAL A 49 13.66 10.05 -13.37
CA VAL A 49 12.85 11.18 -12.91
C VAL A 49 13.44 12.47 -13.50
N HIS A 50 12.58 13.30 -14.07
CA HIS A 50 12.93 14.62 -14.56
C HIS A 50 12.17 15.66 -13.74
N VAL A 51 12.85 16.72 -13.30
CA VAL A 51 12.27 17.82 -12.53
C VAL A 51 12.54 19.12 -13.25
N VAL A 52 11.50 19.92 -13.46
CA VAL A 52 11.63 21.25 -14.06
C VAL A 52 12.20 22.24 -13.04
N ALA A 53 13.21 23.01 -13.43
CA ALA A 53 13.92 23.91 -12.53
C ALA A 53 13.12 25.16 -12.14
N GLU A 54 12.23 25.62 -13.01
CA GLU A 54 11.43 26.84 -12.84
C GLU A 54 10.25 26.60 -11.89
N GLN A 55 10.58 26.36 -10.62
CA GLN A 55 9.62 26.05 -9.57
C GLN A 55 10.04 26.67 -8.24
N ALA A 56 9.06 26.94 -7.37
CA ALA A 56 9.36 27.28 -5.99
C ALA A 56 10.06 26.10 -5.28
N PRO A 57 10.96 26.35 -4.31
CA PRO A 57 11.68 25.30 -3.58
C PRO A 57 10.79 24.19 -3.00
N THR A 58 9.65 24.56 -2.42
CA THR A 58 8.68 23.60 -1.87
C THR A 58 8.07 22.72 -2.95
N THR A 59 7.75 23.29 -4.11
CA THR A 59 7.20 22.58 -5.27
C THR A 59 8.20 21.62 -5.89
N VAL A 60 9.50 21.94 -5.88
CA VAL A 60 10.57 20.99 -6.28
C VAL A 60 10.54 19.75 -5.38
N VAL A 61 10.42 19.92 -4.06
CA VAL A 61 10.37 18.79 -3.12
C VAL A 61 9.12 17.95 -3.32
N GLN A 62 7.97 18.58 -3.54
CA GLN A 62 6.72 17.89 -3.86
C GLN A 62 6.83 17.09 -5.15
N THR A 63 7.36 17.71 -6.22
CA THR A 63 7.61 17.05 -7.50
C THR A 63 8.54 15.85 -7.34
N LEU A 64 9.62 15.97 -6.56
CA LEU A 64 10.50 14.84 -6.26
C LEU A 64 9.75 13.71 -5.53
N ALA A 65 8.88 14.03 -4.58
CA ALA A 65 8.06 13.03 -3.90
C ALA A 65 7.07 12.36 -4.86
N HIS A 66 6.39 13.13 -5.70
CA HIS A 66 5.45 12.64 -6.72
C HIS A 66 6.15 11.65 -7.67
N GLU A 67 7.22 12.08 -8.31
CA GLU A 67 7.87 11.31 -9.37
C GLU A 67 8.69 10.15 -8.81
N ALA A 68 9.49 10.42 -7.77
CA ALA A 68 10.46 9.44 -7.30
C ALA A 68 9.86 8.48 -6.26
N VAL A 69 9.03 8.95 -5.34
CA VAL A 69 8.42 8.06 -4.32
C VAL A 69 7.11 7.48 -4.86
N GLY A 70 6.24 8.35 -5.38
CA GLY A 70 4.92 8.02 -5.91
C GLY A 70 4.96 7.05 -7.08
N HIS A 71 5.65 7.41 -8.17
CA HIS A 71 5.76 6.54 -9.33
C HIS A 71 6.91 5.53 -9.21
N TYR A 72 8.17 5.99 -9.17
CA TYR A 72 9.32 5.07 -9.19
C TYR A 72 9.35 4.17 -7.95
N GLY A 73 9.23 4.75 -6.76
CA GLY A 73 9.36 4.06 -5.48
C GLY A 73 8.31 2.97 -5.31
N MET A 74 7.03 3.31 -5.53
CA MET A 74 5.94 2.34 -5.47
C MET A 74 6.11 1.22 -6.50
N ARG A 75 6.46 1.55 -7.75
CA ARG A 75 6.68 0.54 -8.80
C ARG A 75 7.83 -0.41 -8.45
N LYS A 76 8.94 0.12 -7.92
CA LYS A 76 10.09 -0.69 -7.50
C LYS A 76 9.80 -1.54 -6.26
N TRP A 77 9.11 -0.96 -5.27
CA TRP A 77 8.83 -1.65 -4.01
C TRP A 77 7.77 -2.75 -4.16
N LEU A 78 6.71 -2.50 -4.94
CA LEU A 78 5.66 -3.47 -5.19
C LEU A 78 6.05 -4.53 -6.24
N GLY A 79 6.86 -4.14 -7.23
CA GLY A 79 7.27 -5.05 -8.30
C GLY A 79 6.07 -5.64 -9.04
N ALA A 80 5.98 -6.98 -9.08
CA ALA A 80 4.91 -7.70 -9.75
C ALA A 80 3.50 -7.40 -9.20
N GLU A 81 3.41 -6.97 -7.93
CA GLU A 81 2.13 -6.67 -7.26
C GLU A 81 1.58 -5.29 -7.58
N TRP A 82 2.38 -4.43 -8.23
CA TRP A 82 1.97 -3.05 -8.52
C TRP A 82 0.62 -2.96 -9.25
N PRO A 83 0.33 -3.76 -10.31
CA PRO A 83 -0.97 -3.70 -10.97
C PRO A 83 -2.15 -4.07 -10.06
N THR A 84 -1.96 -5.02 -9.14
CA THR A 84 -3.01 -5.46 -8.20
C THR A 84 -3.23 -4.40 -7.12
N PHE A 85 -2.15 -3.81 -6.60
CA PHE A 85 -2.25 -2.69 -5.67
C PHE A 85 -3.00 -1.51 -6.27
N MET A 86 -2.72 -1.14 -7.53
CA MET A 86 -3.43 -0.05 -8.21
C MET A 86 -4.93 -0.35 -8.37
N ARG A 87 -5.32 -1.60 -8.67
CA ARG A 87 -6.74 -2.00 -8.63
C ARG A 87 -7.34 -1.86 -7.23
N GLY A 88 -6.59 -2.22 -6.19
CA GLY A 88 -7.01 -2.07 -4.79
C GLY A 88 -7.32 -0.61 -4.40
N ILE A 89 -6.57 0.37 -4.92
CA ILE A 89 -6.86 1.80 -4.74
C ILE A 89 -8.23 2.17 -5.35
N GLN A 90 -8.50 1.74 -6.59
CA GLN A 90 -9.82 1.95 -7.22
C GLN A 90 -10.94 1.31 -6.41
N ASN A 91 -10.75 0.07 -5.98
CA ASN A 91 -11.73 -0.66 -5.19
C ASN A 91 -11.97 0.04 -3.85
N GLY A 92 -10.93 0.56 -3.19
CA GLY A 92 -11.05 1.35 -1.97
C GLY A 92 -11.90 2.61 -2.13
N ALA A 93 -11.64 3.38 -3.19
CA ALA A 93 -12.44 4.56 -3.49
C ALA A 93 -13.92 4.19 -3.78
N LYS A 94 -14.16 3.12 -4.54
CA LYS A 94 -15.52 2.62 -4.84
C LYS A 94 -16.25 2.10 -3.60
N SER A 95 -15.55 1.41 -2.70
CA SER A 95 -16.08 0.89 -1.44
C SER A 95 -16.33 1.97 -0.38
N GLY A 96 -16.02 3.23 -0.69
CA GLY A 96 -16.40 4.38 0.13
C GLY A 96 -15.32 4.92 1.06
N ASP A 97 -14.04 4.56 0.86
CA ASP A 97 -12.94 5.21 1.58
C ASP A 97 -12.92 6.72 1.23
N LYS A 98 -13.22 7.55 2.22
CA LYS A 98 -13.38 9.00 2.04
C LYS A 98 -12.06 9.67 1.62
N GLY A 99 -10.93 9.22 2.16
CA GLY A 99 -9.62 9.78 1.84
C GLY A 99 -9.23 9.49 0.40
N LEU A 100 -9.39 8.25 -0.06
CA LEU A 100 -9.14 7.89 -1.45
C LEU A 100 -10.08 8.60 -2.42
N ARG A 101 -11.36 8.77 -2.05
CA ARG A 101 -12.31 9.55 -2.87
C ARG A 101 -11.94 11.02 -2.98
N GLN A 102 -11.37 11.63 -1.93
CA GLN A 102 -10.90 13.02 -1.98
C GLN A 102 -9.72 13.17 -2.95
N LEU A 103 -8.74 12.27 -2.88
CA LEU A 103 -7.61 12.27 -3.84
C LEU A 103 -8.09 12.04 -5.26
N GLN A 104 -8.97 11.05 -5.45
CA GLN A 104 -9.54 10.75 -6.76
C GLN A 104 -10.29 11.95 -7.32
N ALA A 105 -11.04 12.67 -6.50
CA ALA A 105 -11.74 13.89 -6.93
C ALA A 105 -10.75 14.97 -7.36
N HIS A 106 -9.65 15.17 -6.61
CA HIS A 106 -8.60 16.11 -7.00
C HIS A 106 -7.96 15.72 -8.35
N ILE A 107 -7.52 14.47 -8.51
CA ILE A 107 -6.92 13.98 -9.77
C ILE A 107 -7.88 14.14 -10.94
N ARG A 108 -9.17 13.83 -10.74
CA ARG A 108 -10.20 14.00 -11.78
C ARG A 108 -10.49 15.45 -12.15
N GLN A 109 -10.19 16.40 -11.28
CA GLN A 109 -10.30 17.84 -11.58
C GLN A 109 -9.05 18.36 -12.28
N THR A 110 -7.89 17.78 -12.01
CA THR A 110 -6.61 18.20 -12.59
C THR A 110 -6.42 17.65 -14.01
N TYR A 111 -6.80 16.40 -14.26
CA TYR A 111 -6.57 15.72 -15.54
C TYR A 111 -7.78 15.74 -16.49
N VAL A 112 -8.39 16.91 -16.62
CA VAL A 112 -9.40 17.21 -17.64
C VAL A 112 -8.78 18.00 -18.78
N ASP A 113 -9.18 17.69 -20.01
CA ASP A 113 -8.79 18.50 -21.16
C ASP A 113 -9.55 19.84 -21.20
N GLY A 114 -9.19 20.72 -22.15
CA GLY A 114 -9.89 21.99 -22.36
C GLY A 114 -11.37 21.86 -22.79
N LYS A 115 -11.87 20.64 -23.01
CA LYS A 115 -13.27 20.31 -23.29
C LYS A 115 -13.97 19.64 -22.09
N GLY A 116 -13.28 19.49 -20.96
CA GLY A 116 -13.79 18.86 -19.75
C GLY A 116 -13.75 17.32 -19.73
N ASN A 117 -13.11 16.66 -20.71
CA ASN A 117 -13.02 15.20 -20.72
C ASN A 117 -11.86 14.72 -19.87
N TYR A 118 -12.12 13.72 -19.04
CA TYR A 118 -11.12 13.07 -18.22
C TYR A 118 -10.19 12.17 -19.05
N GLN A 119 -8.87 12.32 -18.85
CA GLN A 119 -7.87 11.75 -19.76
C GLN A 119 -7.13 10.51 -19.24
N LEU A 120 -7.36 10.09 -17.99
CA LEU A 120 -6.62 8.96 -17.41
C LEU A 120 -7.43 7.66 -17.44
N SER A 121 -6.75 6.55 -17.77
CA SER A 121 -7.29 5.21 -17.48
C SER A 121 -7.34 4.96 -15.97
N ALA A 122 -8.17 4.01 -15.52
CA ALA A 122 -8.29 3.68 -14.09
C ALA A 122 -6.95 3.33 -13.40
N ARG A 123 -6.02 2.71 -14.14
CA ARG A 123 -4.69 2.39 -13.63
C ARG A 123 -3.80 3.62 -13.52
N GLN A 124 -3.85 4.51 -14.53
CA GLN A 124 -3.12 5.78 -14.48
C GLN A 124 -3.64 6.66 -13.35
N GLU A 125 -4.96 6.76 -13.19
CA GLU A 125 -5.59 7.46 -12.08
C GLU A 125 -5.08 6.96 -10.73
N SER A 126 -4.98 5.65 -10.52
CA SER A 126 -4.46 5.10 -9.25
C SER A 126 -2.99 5.40 -9.02
N ASP A 127 -2.18 5.41 -10.07
CA ASP A 127 -0.77 5.76 -9.99
C ASP A 127 -0.61 7.25 -9.64
N GLU A 128 -1.41 8.13 -10.25
CA GLU A 128 -1.49 9.56 -9.92
C GLU A 128 -2.03 9.81 -8.50
N ILE A 129 -3.01 9.04 -8.04
CA ILE A 129 -3.50 9.09 -6.65
C ILE A 129 -2.36 8.77 -5.68
N ALA A 130 -1.55 7.74 -5.97
CA ALA A 130 -0.40 7.38 -5.14
C ALA A 130 0.68 8.46 -5.17
N ALA A 131 0.93 9.06 -6.32
CA ALA A 131 1.94 10.10 -6.49
C ALA A 131 1.54 11.42 -5.82
N TYR A 132 0.30 11.85 -5.99
CA TYR A 132 -0.25 13.01 -5.30
C TYR A 132 -0.33 12.79 -3.78
N ALA A 133 -0.66 11.58 -3.32
CA ALA A 133 -0.55 11.24 -1.90
C ALA A 133 0.88 11.40 -1.36
N ALA A 134 1.91 11.12 -2.16
CA ALA A 134 3.29 11.36 -1.76
C ALA A 134 3.59 12.87 -1.62
N GLU A 135 3.01 13.73 -2.47
CA GLU A 135 3.12 15.19 -2.36
C GLU A 135 2.53 15.71 -1.04
N GLU A 136 1.39 15.17 -0.60
CA GLU A 136 0.75 15.59 0.65
C GLU A 136 1.55 15.21 1.90
N LEU A 137 2.28 14.09 1.83
CA LEU A 137 2.99 13.51 2.97
C LEU A 137 4.44 14.01 3.11
N ILE A 138 5.00 14.68 2.11
CA ILE A 138 6.40 15.08 2.15
C ILE A 138 6.60 16.30 3.06
N CYS A 139 7.51 16.19 4.03
CA CYS A 139 7.94 17.33 4.83
C CYS A 139 9.06 18.06 4.09
N TYR A 140 8.79 19.28 3.61
CA TYR A 140 9.76 20.05 2.82
C TYR A 140 11.02 20.41 3.59
N GLN A 141 10.93 20.61 4.91
CA GLN A 141 12.09 20.97 5.76
C GLN A 141 13.07 19.80 5.90
N THR A 142 12.57 18.57 5.98
CA THR A 142 13.41 17.40 6.24
C THR A 142 13.56 16.47 5.06
N GLY A 143 12.80 16.70 4.00
CA GLY A 143 12.81 15.91 2.79
C GLY A 143 12.44 14.43 3.01
N THR A 144 11.66 14.16 4.05
CA THR A 144 11.23 12.78 4.39
C THR A 144 9.72 12.68 4.32
N LEU A 145 9.23 11.55 3.84
CA LEU A 145 7.81 11.23 3.89
C LEU A 145 7.37 11.06 5.35
N ARG A 146 6.34 11.79 5.78
CA ARG A 146 5.86 11.82 7.18
C ARG A 146 4.34 11.61 7.29
N PRO A 147 3.83 10.42 6.97
CA PRO A 147 2.49 10.06 7.39
C PRO A 147 2.41 10.04 8.92
N ASP A 148 1.30 10.53 9.47
CA ASP A 148 1.00 10.35 10.88
C ASP A 148 0.90 8.84 11.18
N ARG A 149 1.39 8.44 12.35
CA ARG A 149 1.42 7.02 12.76
C ARG A 149 2.06 6.12 11.68
N ALA A 150 3.11 6.62 10.99
CA ALA A 150 3.75 5.99 9.84
C ALA A 150 3.94 4.47 9.96
N TRP A 151 4.41 4.00 11.12
CA TRP A 151 4.64 2.58 11.37
C TRP A 151 3.38 1.75 11.53
N GLN A 152 2.31 2.31 12.11
CA GLN A 152 1.01 1.64 12.18
C GLN A 152 0.43 1.50 10.76
N LYS A 153 0.53 2.54 9.95
CA LYS A 153 0.09 2.53 8.55
C LYS A 153 0.93 1.56 7.70
N ALA A 154 2.24 1.53 7.90
CA ALA A 154 3.13 0.55 7.26
C ALA A 154 2.78 -0.90 7.64
N PHE A 155 2.41 -1.12 8.90
CA PHE A 155 1.92 -2.42 9.36
C PHE A 155 0.59 -2.79 8.68
N LEU A 156 -0.37 -1.86 8.60
CA LEU A 156 -1.63 -2.06 7.89
C LEU A 156 -1.40 -2.41 6.42
N ALA A 157 -0.52 -1.66 5.73
CA ALA A 157 -0.17 -1.90 4.34
C ALA A 157 0.45 -3.29 4.13
N THR A 158 1.35 -3.70 5.01
CA THR A 158 2.00 -5.03 4.95
C THR A 158 0.99 -6.14 5.23
N ARG A 159 0.14 -5.98 6.25
CA ARG A 159 -0.93 -6.94 6.57
C ARG A 159 -1.91 -7.08 5.41
N GLY A 160 -2.39 -5.96 4.86
CA GLY A 160 -3.31 -5.97 3.73
C GLY A 160 -2.69 -6.61 2.49
N ARG A 161 -1.41 -6.36 2.24
CA ARG A 161 -0.66 -7.02 1.17
C ARG A 161 -0.61 -8.54 1.37
N LEU A 162 -0.22 -9.01 2.56
CA LEU A 162 -0.16 -10.44 2.87
C LEU A 162 -1.53 -11.13 2.76
N ILE A 163 -2.61 -10.44 3.16
CA ILE A 163 -3.97 -10.94 3.01
C ILE A 163 -4.33 -11.07 1.52
N ARG A 164 -4.03 -10.05 0.70
CA ARG A 164 -4.32 -10.08 -0.74
C ARG A 164 -3.50 -11.15 -1.47
N GLU A 165 -2.21 -11.26 -1.15
CA GLU A 165 -1.32 -12.30 -1.71
C GLU A 165 -1.71 -13.71 -1.23
N GLY A 166 -1.97 -13.89 0.06
CA GLY A 166 -2.23 -15.20 0.68
C GLY A 166 -3.65 -15.73 0.48
N LEU A 167 -4.65 -14.86 0.26
CA LEU A 167 -6.04 -15.25 0.01
C LEU A 167 -6.49 -15.02 -1.44
N LEU A 168 -5.60 -14.56 -2.33
CA LEU A 168 -5.90 -14.21 -3.72
C LEU A 168 -7.11 -13.26 -3.87
N LEU A 169 -7.29 -12.36 -2.91
CA LEU A 169 -8.41 -11.42 -2.90
C LEU A 169 -8.05 -10.16 -3.70
N ASP A 170 -8.94 -9.74 -4.61
CA ASP A 170 -8.95 -8.39 -5.21
C ASP A 170 -9.41 -7.32 -4.17
N GLY A 171 -8.75 -7.30 -3.02
CA GLY A 171 -9.13 -6.51 -1.86
C GLY A 171 -9.00 -5.01 -2.09
N SER A 172 -9.98 -4.25 -1.63
CA SER A 172 -9.88 -2.79 -1.48
C SER A 172 -8.72 -2.40 -0.57
N ILE A 173 -8.09 -1.27 -0.87
CA ILE A 173 -7.05 -0.64 -0.05
C ILE A 173 -7.66 0.61 0.60
N SER A 174 -7.33 0.89 1.87
CA SER A 174 -7.69 2.16 2.51
C SER A 174 -6.66 3.26 2.23
N ARG A 175 -7.02 4.53 2.47
CA ARG A 175 -6.05 5.63 2.44
C ARG A 175 -4.85 5.36 3.34
N GLU A 176 -5.08 4.84 4.54
CA GLU A 176 -4.03 4.54 5.52
C GLU A 176 -3.05 3.47 5.01
N GLU A 177 -3.56 2.43 4.34
CA GLU A 177 -2.72 1.42 3.70
C GLU A 177 -1.89 2.01 2.55
N LEU A 178 -2.45 2.93 1.75
CA LEU A 178 -1.70 3.64 0.71
C LEU A 178 -0.55 4.47 1.30
N GLU A 179 -0.81 5.27 2.34
CA GLU A 179 0.22 6.08 2.99
C GLU A 179 1.31 5.21 3.63
N GLY A 180 0.91 4.08 4.22
CA GLY A 180 1.84 3.08 4.75
C GLY A 180 2.72 2.46 3.66
N ALA A 181 2.14 2.13 2.50
CA ALA A 181 2.87 1.63 1.34
C ALA A 181 3.87 2.67 0.80
N LEU A 182 3.47 3.94 0.69
CA LEU A 182 4.34 5.03 0.27
C LEU A 182 5.51 5.24 1.23
N PHE A 183 5.25 5.15 2.54
CA PHE A 183 6.31 5.19 3.54
C PHE A 183 7.31 4.04 3.37
N LEU A 184 6.83 2.81 3.15
CA LEU A 184 7.69 1.64 2.90
C LEU A 184 8.49 1.79 1.60
N ALA A 185 7.87 2.32 0.54
CA ALA A 185 8.54 2.61 -0.73
C ALA A 185 9.67 3.65 -0.56
N ALA A 186 9.41 4.75 0.15
CA ALA A 186 10.43 5.75 0.47
C ALA A 186 11.60 5.13 1.27
N LYS A 187 11.29 4.32 2.29
CA LYS A 187 12.31 3.63 3.10
C LYS A 187 13.11 2.61 2.29
N HIS A 188 12.47 1.93 1.34
CA HIS A 188 13.14 1.02 0.41
C HIS A 188 14.17 1.77 -0.46
N MET A 189 13.81 2.95 -0.96
CA MET A 189 14.71 3.81 -1.75
C MET A 189 15.89 4.36 -0.93
N GLU A 190 15.64 4.75 0.32
CA GLU A 190 16.69 5.19 1.26
C GLU A 190 17.73 4.09 1.56
N GLY A 191 17.45 2.83 1.20
CA GLY A 191 18.38 1.71 1.38
C GLY A 191 18.58 1.32 2.83
N LEU A 192 17.62 1.63 3.70
CA LEU A 192 17.77 1.39 5.13
C LEU A 192 18.09 -0.11 5.42
N PRO A 193 19.13 -0.42 6.22
CA PRO A 193 19.67 -1.78 6.38
C PRO A 193 18.79 -2.78 7.14
N TRP A 194 17.60 -2.40 7.62
CA TRP A 194 16.78 -3.23 8.53
C TRP A 194 15.76 -4.13 7.82
N MET A 195 15.75 -4.19 6.49
CA MET A 195 15.19 -5.32 5.73
C MET A 195 16.21 -6.46 5.53
N ARG A 196 17.26 -6.50 6.36
CA ARG A 196 18.07 -7.71 6.57
C ARG A 196 17.30 -8.67 7.50
N PRO A 197 17.39 -10.00 7.29
CA PRO A 197 16.67 -11.01 8.09
C PRO A 197 16.85 -10.89 9.62
N GLU A 198 17.91 -10.21 10.05
CA GLU A 198 18.32 -10.11 11.45
C GLU A 198 17.66 -8.98 12.24
N SER A 199 16.95 -8.04 11.60
CA SER A 199 16.40 -6.89 12.29
C SER A 199 15.18 -7.25 13.15
N ARG A 200 15.00 -6.58 14.30
CA ARG A 200 13.85 -6.80 15.21
C ARG A 200 12.50 -6.54 14.52
N ILE A 201 12.49 -5.65 13.52
CA ILE A 201 11.28 -5.30 12.76
C ILE A 201 11.01 -6.35 11.67
N PHE A 202 12.04 -6.88 11.01
CA PHE A 202 11.88 -8.02 10.09
C PHE A 202 11.32 -9.23 10.84
N ARG A 203 11.88 -9.55 12.01
CA ARG A 203 11.37 -10.61 12.89
C ARG A 203 9.95 -10.32 13.38
N PHE A 204 9.59 -9.06 13.63
CA PHE A 204 8.21 -8.68 13.98
C PHE A 204 7.25 -8.89 12.80
N LEU A 205 7.63 -8.50 11.58
CA LEU A 205 6.84 -8.75 10.37
C LEU A 205 6.74 -10.25 10.05
N GLU A 206 7.81 -11.01 10.23
CA GLU A 206 7.84 -12.47 10.12
C GLU A 206 6.96 -13.13 11.19
N LEU A 207 7.03 -12.66 12.44
CA LEU A 207 6.15 -13.10 13.53
C LEU A 207 4.68 -12.81 13.21
N CYS A 208 4.36 -11.67 12.63
CA CYS A 208 3.00 -11.35 12.19
C CYS A 208 2.54 -12.24 11.03
N GLY A 209 3.41 -12.54 10.07
CA GLY A 209 3.15 -13.54 9.02
C GLY A 209 2.92 -14.95 9.59
N ASN A 210 3.69 -15.34 10.61
CA ASN A 210 3.59 -16.63 11.28
C ASN A 210 2.35 -16.74 12.20
N ILE A 211 1.96 -15.67 12.92
CA ILE A 211 0.76 -15.63 13.77
C ILE A 211 -0.53 -15.73 12.93
N LEU A 212 -0.51 -15.22 11.70
CA LEU A 212 -1.67 -15.25 10.80
C LEU A 212 -1.75 -16.51 9.93
N GLY A 213 -0.79 -17.44 10.04
CA GLY A 213 -0.83 -18.76 9.39
C GLY A 213 -0.93 -18.73 7.86
N MET A 214 -0.59 -17.62 7.20
CA MET A 214 -0.80 -17.40 5.77
C MET A 214 0.43 -16.74 5.14
N ALA A 215 1.47 -17.55 4.88
CA ALA A 215 2.35 -17.45 3.71
C ALA A 215 3.55 -18.42 3.89
N PRO A 216 4.03 -19.06 2.81
CA PRO A 216 5.35 -19.67 2.84
C PRO A 216 6.40 -18.56 3.07
N LYS A 217 7.44 -18.88 3.85
CA LYS A 217 8.55 -17.97 4.20
C LYS A 217 8.97 -17.12 2.99
N PHE A 218 8.81 -15.81 3.11
CA PHE A 218 9.26 -14.85 2.10
C PHE A 218 10.79 -14.88 2.07
N ASP A 219 11.34 -15.46 1.00
CA ASP A 219 12.77 -15.49 0.73
C ASP A 219 13.06 -14.55 -0.47
N PRO A 220 13.61 -13.35 -0.22
CA PRO A 220 13.85 -12.35 -1.26
C PRO A 220 14.94 -12.75 -2.27
N LEU A 221 15.62 -13.88 -2.05
CA LEU A 221 16.62 -14.44 -2.98
C LEU A 221 16.09 -15.66 -3.74
N LYS A 222 14.87 -16.11 -3.44
CA LYS A 222 14.28 -17.25 -4.14
C LYS A 222 13.87 -16.84 -5.54
N ARG A 223 14.36 -17.58 -6.53
CA ARG A 223 13.98 -17.41 -7.94
C ARG A 223 12.45 -17.41 -8.08
N PRO A 224 11.88 -16.61 -8.99
CA PRO A 224 10.45 -16.68 -9.27
C PRO A 224 10.08 -18.13 -9.64
N PRO A 225 8.97 -18.69 -9.12
CA PRO A 225 8.60 -20.05 -9.42
C PRO A 225 8.35 -20.20 -10.92
N THR A 226 8.78 -21.33 -11.47
CA THR A 226 8.47 -21.69 -12.86
C THR A 226 6.96 -21.86 -13.02
N TYR A 227 6.45 -21.77 -14.25
CA TYR A 227 5.02 -21.92 -14.54
C TYR A 227 4.41 -23.21 -13.93
N LEU A 228 5.14 -24.33 -14.00
CA LEU A 228 4.73 -25.60 -13.40
C LEU A 228 4.73 -25.56 -11.86
N GLU A 229 5.72 -24.90 -11.24
CA GLU A 229 5.75 -24.70 -9.78
C GLU A 229 4.61 -23.79 -9.33
N ASN A 230 4.24 -22.76 -10.12
CA ASN A 230 3.08 -21.92 -9.85
C ASN A 230 1.77 -22.72 -9.98
N MET A 231 1.62 -23.58 -10.98
CA MET A 231 0.44 -24.43 -11.10
C MET A 231 0.29 -25.42 -9.93
N GLU A 232 1.39 -26.01 -9.46
CA GLU A 232 1.36 -26.91 -8.31
C GLU A 232 1.09 -26.15 -6.99
N LEU A 233 1.58 -24.91 -6.87
CA LEU A 233 1.25 -24.02 -5.75
C LEU A 233 -0.23 -23.63 -5.76
N LEU A 234 -0.79 -23.32 -6.92
CA LEU A 234 -2.23 -23.03 -7.09
C LEU A 234 -3.06 -24.27 -6.74
N ARG A 235 -2.68 -25.45 -7.21
CA ARG A 235 -3.36 -26.71 -6.88
C ARG A 235 -3.37 -26.99 -5.37
N ARG A 236 -2.26 -26.69 -4.68
CA ARG A 236 -2.17 -26.83 -3.21
C ARG A 236 -2.95 -25.76 -2.47
N ALA A 237 -2.98 -24.53 -2.98
CA ALA A 237 -3.78 -23.45 -2.42
C ALA A 237 -5.28 -23.76 -2.54
N ASP A 238 -5.74 -24.22 -3.69
CA ASP A 238 -7.13 -24.66 -3.91
C ASP A 238 -7.52 -25.80 -2.95
N GLN A 239 -6.60 -26.74 -2.73
CA GLN A 239 -6.83 -27.85 -1.80
C GLN A 239 -6.89 -27.37 -0.35
N GLN A 240 -6.03 -26.43 0.05
CA GLN A 240 -6.09 -25.79 1.37
C GLN A 240 -7.34 -24.94 1.58
N VAL A 241 -7.86 -24.28 0.54
CA VAL A 241 -9.12 -23.52 0.60
C VAL A 241 -10.28 -24.47 0.85
N LYS A 242 -10.35 -25.60 0.13
CA LYS A 242 -11.36 -26.65 0.37
C LYS A 242 -11.29 -27.22 1.78
N ASP A 243 -10.10 -27.59 2.24
CA ASP A 243 -9.91 -28.11 3.61
C ASP A 243 -10.30 -27.07 4.68
N LYS A 244 -10.11 -25.78 4.39
CA LYS A 244 -10.45 -24.67 5.29
C LYS A 244 -11.95 -24.35 5.29
N GLU A 245 -12.63 -24.47 4.14
CA GLU A 245 -14.09 -24.36 4.05
C GLU A 245 -14.77 -25.49 4.83
N GLU A 246 -14.28 -26.73 4.69
CA GLU A 246 -14.76 -27.88 5.46
C GLU A 246 -14.53 -27.68 6.96
N ARG A 247 -13.34 -27.19 7.36
CA ARG A 247 -13.01 -26.92 8.77
C ARG A 247 -13.79 -25.74 9.36
N SER A 248 -14.05 -24.70 8.57
CA SER A 248 -14.87 -23.55 8.98
C SER A 248 -16.32 -23.96 9.19
N GLY A 249 -16.86 -24.81 8.32
CA GLY A 249 -18.19 -25.42 8.49
C GLY A 249 -18.27 -26.21 9.80
N PHE A 250 -17.27 -27.05 10.07
CA PHE A 250 -17.20 -27.84 11.30
C PHE A 250 -17.14 -26.98 12.58
N ILE A 251 -16.29 -25.94 12.59
CA ILE A 251 -16.16 -25.03 13.74
C ILE A 251 -17.46 -24.27 13.99
N SER A 252 -18.16 -23.83 12.93
CA SER A 252 -19.45 -23.14 13.06
C SER A 252 -20.53 -24.03 13.69
N VAL A 253 -20.55 -25.33 13.32
CA VAL A 253 -21.45 -26.33 13.91
C VAL A 253 -21.11 -26.60 15.38
N CYS A 254 -19.83 -26.73 15.73
CA CYS A 254 -19.42 -26.92 17.12
C CYS A 254 -19.75 -25.72 18.02
N ILE A 255 -19.55 -24.49 17.53
CA ILE A 255 -19.90 -23.28 18.27
C ILE A 255 -21.43 -23.19 18.46
N GLY A 256 -22.21 -23.55 17.43
CA GLY A 256 -23.67 -23.61 17.52
C GLY A 256 -24.17 -24.61 18.58
N LEU A 257 -23.56 -25.80 18.65
CA LEU A 257 -23.91 -26.83 19.64
C LEU A 257 -23.55 -26.42 21.07
N VAL A 258 -22.37 -25.83 21.29
CA VAL A 258 -21.95 -25.33 22.60
C VAL A 258 -22.87 -24.20 23.08
N GLY A 259 -23.27 -23.30 22.18
CA GLY A 259 -24.23 -22.23 22.49
C GLY A 259 -25.61 -22.76 22.89
N LEU A 260 -26.10 -23.81 22.21
CA LEU A 260 -27.39 -24.44 22.52
C LEU A 260 -27.39 -25.12 23.90
N VAL A 261 -26.32 -25.86 24.22
CA VAL A 261 -26.17 -26.51 25.53
C VAL A 261 -26.08 -25.48 26.66
N GLY A 262 -25.36 -24.38 26.45
CA GLY A 262 -25.28 -23.27 27.39
C GLY A 262 -26.63 -22.61 27.66
N LEU A 263 -27.46 -22.43 26.61
CA LEU A 263 -28.80 -21.87 26.74
C LEU A 263 -29.73 -22.76 27.59
N VAL A 264 -29.70 -24.08 27.34
CA VAL A 264 -30.51 -25.05 28.10
C VAL A 264 -30.09 -25.09 29.57
N ALA A 265 -28.79 -25.05 29.85
CA ALA A 265 -28.27 -25.00 31.23
C ALA A 265 -28.68 -23.71 31.95
N ALA A 266 -28.65 -22.56 31.27
CA ALA A 266 -29.09 -21.28 31.83
C ALA A 266 -30.58 -21.25 32.15
N ILE A 267 -31.42 -21.83 31.28
CA ILE A 267 -32.87 -21.98 31.52
C ILE A 267 -33.11 -22.92 32.72
N GLY A 268 -32.38 -24.04 32.79
CA GLY A 268 -32.46 -24.96 33.93
C GLY A 268 -32.10 -24.31 35.27
N LEU A 269 -31.03 -23.50 35.30
CA LEU A 269 -30.62 -22.76 36.50
C LEU A 269 -31.63 -21.68 36.90
N MET A 270 -32.23 -20.98 35.93
CA MET A 270 -33.29 -20.02 36.21
C MET A 270 -34.54 -20.71 36.78
N LEU A 271 -34.98 -21.82 36.20
CA LEU A 271 -36.12 -22.59 36.70
C LEU A 271 -35.84 -23.17 38.10
N PHE A 272 -34.62 -23.64 38.36
CA PHE A 272 -34.22 -24.11 39.68
C PHE A 272 -34.22 -22.97 40.72
N GLY A 273 -33.70 -21.79 40.37
CA GLY A 273 -33.74 -20.61 41.23
C GLY A 273 -35.16 -20.15 41.55
N VAL A 274 -36.06 -20.16 40.56
CA VAL A 274 -37.48 -19.87 40.75
C VAL A 274 -38.17 -20.92 41.63
N ALA A 275 -37.88 -22.21 41.43
CA ALA A 275 -38.41 -23.28 42.27
C ALA A 275 -37.93 -23.17 43.73
N GLN A 276 -36.66 -22.82 43.96
CA GLN A 276 -36.12 -22.56 45.30
C GLN A 276 -36.80 -21.36 45.96
N MET A 277 -37.15 -20.30 45.23
CA MET A 277 -37.88 -19.15 45.77
C MET A 277 -39.35 -19.46 46.11
N ILE A 278 -39.99 -20.38 45.36
CA ILE A 278 -41.41 -20.73 45.56
C ILE A 278 -41.58 -21.80 46.66
N PHE A 279 -40.68 -22.78 46.72
CA PHE A 279 -40.79 -23.94 47.60
C PHE A 279 -39.79 -23.96 48.77
N GLY A 280 -38.82 -23.05 48.80
CA GLY A 280 -37.85 -22.89 49.88
C GLY A 280 -38.40 -22.05 51.04
N ARG A 281 -39.34 -22.61 51.79
CA ARG A 281 -39.68 -22.22 53.17
C ARG A 281 -39.77 -23.46 54.02
#